data_AF-A0A9E3IKY6-F1
#
_entry.id   AF-A0A9E3IKY6-F1
#
_cell.length_a   1.000
_cell.length_b   1.000
_cell.length_c   1.000
_cell.angle_alpha   90.00
_cell.angle_beta   90.00
_cell.angle_gamma   90.00
#
_symmetry.space_group_name_H-M   'P 1'
#
loop_
_entity.id
_entity.type
_entity.pdbx_description
1 polymer ?
#
loop_
_entity_poly.entity_id
_entity_poly.type
_entity_poly.pdbx_seq_one_letter_code
_entity_poly.pdbx_strand_id
1 'polypeptide(L)'
;MNLKSTPARRRRLALAGALLCVLATAQAQTVAFSGMLGDKALLIIDGQARGVAVGSTVQGVKLVRLDGAQAQIEAGGKTQTLRLGGTAAVAGDSGGGSGSRIVLPVGSGGHYTGLAAINGHPIHFVVDTGATLIA
;
A
#
# COMPACT_ATOMS: atom_id res chain seq x y z
N MET A 1 15.45 42.31 50.70
CA MET A 1 16.30 41.17 50.25
C MET A 1 15.44 40.22 49.43
N ASN A 2 15.95 39.82 48.27
CA ASN A 2 15.23 39.30 47.11
C ASN A 2 14.67 37.87 47.26
N LEU A 3 13.47 37.66 46.72
CA LEU A 3 12.82 36.36 46.57
C LEU A 3 13.48 35.60 45.41
N LYS A 4 14.23 34.53 45.72
CA LYS A 4 14.89 33.67 44.72
C LYS A 4 13.82 32.91 43.91
N SER A 5 13.77 33.17 42.61
CA SER A 5 12.87 32.53 41.66
C SER A 5 13.30 31.10 41.33
N THR A 6 12.36 30.16 41.44
CA THR A 6 12.56 28.72 41.23
C THR A 6 12.62 28.39 39.73
N PRO A 7 13.70 27.82 39.17
CA PRO A 7 13.83 27.54 37.73
C PRO A 7 13.25 26.17 37.30
N ALA A 8 12.66 25.39 38.22
CA ALA A 8 12.27 24.00 37.99
C ALA A 8 11.13 23.79 36.97
N ARG A 9 10.25 24.79 36.80
CA ARG A 9 9.08 24.69 35.91
C ARG A 9 9.43 24.81 34.42
N ARG A 10 10.51 25.54 34.09
CA ARG A 10 10.98 25.76 32.71
C ARG A 10 11.66 24.53 32.11
N ARG A 11 12.40 23.76 32.93
CA ARG A 11 13.06 22.52 32.51
C ARG A 11 12.07 21.39 32.17
N ARG A 12 10.95 21.31 32.90
CA ARG A 12 9.89 20.31 32.62
C ARG A 12 9.14 20.60 31.32
N LEU A 13 8.96 21.88 30.98
CA LEU A 13 8.34 22.29 29.72
C LEU A 13 9.25 22.00 28.50
N ALA A 14 10.57 22.19 28.64
CA ALA A 14 11.52 21.91 27.56
C ALA A 14 11.63 20.41 27.25
N LEU A 15 11.52 19.55 28.26
CA LEU A 15 11.56 18.09 28.07
C LEU A 15 10.28 17.56 27.39
N ALA A 16 9.13 18.17 27.65
CA ALA A 16 7.87 17.81 27.00
C ALA A 16 7.81 18.24 25.53
N GLY A 17 8.45 19.37 25.18
CA GLY A 17 8.54 19.84 23.78
C GLY A 17 9.46 18.97 22.91
N ALA A 18 10.55 18.44 23.47
CA ALA A 18 11.48 17.58 22.73
C ALA A 18 10.91 16.18 22.43
N LEU A 19 9.98 15.68 23.26
CA LEU A 19 9.37 14.36 23.08
C LEU A 19 8.32 14.35 21.94
N LEU A 20 7.81 15.51 21.53
CA LEU A 20 6.78 15.61 20.50
C LEU A 20 7.34 15.62 19.06
N CYS A 21 8.64 15.82 18.87
CA CYS A 21 9.28 15.86 17.54
C CYS A 21 9.70 14.49 16.98
N VAL A 22 9.49 13.38 17.73
CA VAL A 22 9.80 12.01 17.28
C VAL A 22 8.52 11.28 16.84
N LEU A 23 7.59 12.01 16.22
CA LEU A 23 6.57 11.38 15.38
C LEU A 23 7.19 11.15 14.01
N ALA A 24 8.01 10.10 13.92
CA ALA A 24 8.57 9.63 12.66
C ALA A 24 7.41 9.37 11.69
N THR A 25 7.31 10.20 10.65
CA THR A 25 6.35 10.01 9.57
C THR A 25 6.74 8.76 8.81
N ALA A 26 6.13 7.64 9.17
CA ALA A 26 6.22 6.41 8.40
C ALA A 26 5.56 6.64 7.04
N GLN A 27 6.36 7.00 6.03
CA GLN A 27 5.87 6.98 4.65
C GLN A 27 5.62 5.53 4.27
N ALA A 28 4.37 5.21 4.00
CA ALA A 28 3.99 3.91 3.45
C ALA A 28 4.53 3.83 2.02
N GLN A 29 5.57 3.02 1.82
CA GLN A 29 6.08 2.73 0.48
C GLN A 29 5.04 1.93 -0.30
N THR A 30 4.74 2.36 -1.52
CA THR A 30 3.75 1.69 -2.36
C THR A 30 4.44 0.67 -3.24
N VAL A 31 4.10 -0.61 -3.09
CA VAL A 31 4.67 -1.70 -3.88
C VAL A 31 3.57 -2.50 -4.59
N ALA A 32 3.75 -2.71 -5.89
CA ALA A 32 2.89 -3.56 -6.71
C ALA A 32 3.71 -4.53 -7.57
N PHE A 33 3.17 -5.72 -7.83
CA PHE A 33 3.80 -6.71 -8.69
C PHE A 33 3.20 -6.64 -10.09
N SER A 34 4.02 -6.22 -11.05
CA SER A 34 3.60 -5.96 -12.44
C SER A 34 3.87 -7.11 -13.39
N GLY A 35 4.71 -8.08 -13.04
CA GLY A 35 5.08 -9.18 -13.93
C GLY A 35 6.44 -9.78 -13.63
N MET A 36 6.91 -10.68 -14.48
CA MET A 36 8.25 -11.26 -14.40
C MET A 36 9.05 -10.93 -15.65
N LEU A 37 10.35 -10.73 -15.48
CA LEU A 37 11.32 -10.61 -16.56
C LEU A 37 12.36 -11.72 -16.38
N GLY A 38 12.13 -12.86 -17.02
CA GLY A 38 12.94 -14.06 -16.81
C GLY A 38 12.86 -14.54 -15.37
N ASP A 39 13.98 -14.46 -14.65
CA ASP A 39 14.16 -14.84 -13.24
C ASP A 39 13.90 -13.69 -12.24
N LYS A 40 13.56 -12.49 -12.73
CA LYS A 40 13.33 -11.29 -11.91
C LYS A 40 11.85 -10.93 -11.82
N ALA A 41 11.44 -10.41 -10.67
CA ALA A 41 10.14 -9.78 -10.51
C ALA A 41 10.19 -8.33 -10.99
N LEU A 42 9.22 -7.92 -11.80
CA LEU A 42 8.98 -6.52 -12.14
C LEU A 42 8.07 -5.91 -11.06
N LEU A 43 8.64 -5.09 -10.20
CA LEU A 43 7.94 -4.40 -9.12
C LEU A 43 7.78 -2.92 -9.48
N ILE A 44 6.61 -2.35 -9.21
CA ILE A 44 6.39 -0.91 -9.19
C ILE A 44 6.61 -0.47 -7.74
N ILE A 45 7.67 0.28 -7.48
CA ILE A 45 7.99 0.83 -6.16
C ILE A 45 7.88 2.35 -6.26
N ASP A 46 6.94 2.95 -5.54
CA ASP A 46 6.67 4.39 -5.54
C ASP A 46 6.50 4.95 -6.97
N GLY A 47 5.79 4.20 -7.82
CA GLY A 47 5.49 4.57 -9.21
C GLY A 47 6.59 4.26 -10.23
N GLN A 48 7.74 3.73 -9.81
CA GLN A 48 8.86 3.39 -10.69
C GLN A 48 8.99 1.87 -10.89
N ALA A 49 9.09 1.43 -12.14
CA ALA A 49 9.28 0.01 -12.48
C ALA A 49 10.73 -0.42 -12.23
N ARG A 50 10.90 -1.52 -11.47
CA ARG A 50 12.20 -2.08 -11.08
C ARG A 50 12.19 -3.60 -11.24
N GLY A 51 13.17 -4.13 -11.94
CA GLY A 51 13.44 -5.57 -11.98
C GLY A 51 14.24 -5.99 -10.75
N VAL A 52 13.67 -6.83 -9.89
CA VAL A 52 14.27 -7.30 -8.64
C VAL A 52 14.46 -8.81 -8.72
N ALA A 53 15.70 -9.28 -8.56
CA ALA A 53 15.99 -10.71 -8.48
C ALA A 53 15.66 -11.27 -7.10
N VAL A 54 15.36 -12.57 -7.02
CA VAL A 54 15.12 -13.24 -5.73
C VAL A 54 16.35 -13.10 -4.84
N GLY A 55 16.14 -12.74 -3.57
CA GLY A 55 17.18 -12.45 -2.58
C GLY A 55 17.74 -11.02 -2.64
N SER A 56 17.42 -10.23 -3.67
CA SER A 56 17.90 -8.85 -3.81
C SER A 56 16.96 -7.84 -3.16
N THR A 57 17.54 -6.72 -2.73
CA THR A 57 16.80 -5.58 -2.14
C THR A 57 16.95 -4.34 -3.02
N VAL A 58 15.84 -3.69 -3.34
CA VAL A 58 15.80 -2.44 -4.11
C VAL A 58 14.87 -1.46 -3.40
N GLN A 59 15.35 -0.25 -3.11
CA GLN A 59 14.57 0.80 -2.42
C GLN A 59 13.91 0.33 -1.12
N GLY A 60 14.61 -0.51 -0.34
CA GLY A 60 14.08 -1.05 0.92
C GLY A 60 13.08 -2.21 0.76
N VAL A 61 12.81 -2.65 -0.47
CA VAL A 61 11.98 -3.81 -0.78
C VAL A 61 12.85 -4.99 -1.17
N LYS A 62 12.83 -6.07 -0.38
CA LYS A 62 13.54 -7.31 -0.66
C LYS A 62 12.60 -8.32 -1.29
N LEU A 63 13.01 -8.96 -2.39
CA LEU A 63 12.26 -10.08 -2.94
C LEU A 63 12.68 -11.38 -2.23
N VAL A 64 11.77 -11.99 -1.49
CA VAL A 64 12.01 -13.23 -0.74
C VAL A 64 11.77 -14.46 -1.62
N ARG A 65 10.69 -14.45 -2.39
CA ARG A 65 10.30 -15.57 -3.26
C ARG A 65 9.53 -15.05 -4.47
N LEU A 66 9.69 -15.74 -5.59
CA LEU A 66 8.89 -15.54 -6.80
C LEU A 66 8.25 -16.89 -7.19
N ASP A 67 6.95 -16.91 -7.41
CA ASP A 67 6.16 -18.08 -7.77
C ASP A 67 5.12 -17.68 -8.82
N GLY A 68 5.52 -17.62 -10.09
CA GLY A 68 4.66 -17.39 -11.24
C GLY A 68 3.78 -16.13 -11.13
N ALA A 69 2.60 -16.30 -10.54
CA ALA A 69 1.62 -15.24 -10.31
C ALA A 69 1.74 -14.55 -8.93
N GLN A 70 2.68 -14.96 -8.08
CA GLN A 70 2.87 -14.43 -6.72
C GLN A 70 4.33 -14.02 -6.48
N ALA A 71 4.53 -12.90 -5.81
CA ALA A 71 5.83 -12.43 -5.35
C ALA A 71 5.77 -12.18 -3.83
N GLN A 72 6.64 -12.81 -3.07
CA GLN A 72 6.75 -12.59 -1.64
C GLN A 72 7.88 -11.59 -1.41
N ILE A 73 7.56 -10.44 -0.83
CA ILE A 73 8.48 -9.34 -0.57
C ILE A 73 8.61 -9.09 0.93
N GLU A 74 9.68 -8.43 1.33
CA GLU A 74 9.85 -7.85 2.65
C GLU A 74 10.04 -6.34 2.47
N ALA A 75 9.16 -5.54 3.07
CA ALA A 75 9.19 -4.08 3.04
C ALA A 75 8.84 -3.53 4.43
N GLY A 76 9.60 -2.55 4.91
CA GLY A 76 9.41 -1.99 6.25
C GLY A 76 9.45 -3.02 7.39
N GLY A 77 10.26 -4.08 7.23
CA GLY A 77 10.38 -5.17 8.21
C GLY A 77 9.19 -6.14 8.27
N LYS A 78 8.26 -6.06 7.31
CA LYS A 78 7.11 -6.97 7.20
C LYS A 78 7.19 -7.76 5.90
N THR A 79 6.92 -9.05 5.97
CA THR A 79 6.76 -9.89 4.78
C THR A 79 5.34 -9.73 4.22
N GLN A 80 5.22 -9.53 2.91
CA GLN A 80 3.97 -9.33 2.19
C GLN A 80 3.96 -10.19 0.93
N THR A 81 2.79 -10.72 0.57
CA THR A 81 2.61 -11.47 -0.68
C THR A 81 1.84 -10.60 -1.67
N LEU A 82 2.46 -10.32 -2.81
CA LEU A 82 1.87 -9.59 -3.94
C LEU A 82 1.39 -10.60 -4.99
N ARG A 83 0.19 -10.38 -5.51
CA ARG A 83 -0.32 -11.12 -6.68
C ARG A 83 -0.15 -10.29 -7.95
N LEU A 84 0.01 -10.95 -9.08
CA LEU A 84 0.16 -10.30 -10.38
C LEU A 84 -1.03 -9.37 -10.66
N GLY A 85 -0.76 -8.09 -10.92
CA GLY A 85 -1.79 -7.06 -11.11
C GLY A 85 -2.43 -6.53 -9.81
N GLY A 86 -2.07 -7.11 -8.66
CA GLY A 86 -2.44 -6.66 -7.33
C GLY A 86 -1.43 -5.67 -6.74
N THR A 87 -1.93 -4.70 -5.99
CA THR A 87 -1.17 -3.97 -4.98
C THR A 87 -1.16 -4.78 -3.68
N ALA A 88 -0.24 -4.51 -2.75
CA ALA A 88 -0.27 -5.12 -1.41
C ALA A 88 -1.60 -4.80 -0.71
N ALA A 89 -2.62 -5.63 -0.91
CA ALA A 89 -3.85 -5.56 -0.14
C ALA A 89 -3.54 -6.15 1.23
N VAL A 90 -3.57 -5.29 2.24
CA VAL A 90 -3.65 -5.72 3.64
C VAL A 90 -4.87 -6.64 3.74
N ALA A 91 -4.63 -7.94 3.92
CA ALA A 91 -5.65 -8.85 4.44
C ALA A 91 -5.83 -8.48 5.92
N GLY A 92 -6.66 -7.46 6.16
CA GLY A 92 -6.87 -6.88 7.48
C GLY A 92 -7.66 -5.60 7.34
N ASP A 93 -8.97 -5.74 7.53
CA ASP A 93 -9.94 -4.66 7.73
C ASP A 93 -10.20 -3.74 6.53
N SER A 94 -11.34 -3.99 5.88
CA SER A 94 -12.00 -3.06 4.98
C SER A 94 -12.46 -1.82 5.75
N GLY A 95 -11.59 -0.82 5.87
CA GLY A 95 -11.89 0.41 6.58
C GLY A 95 -10.97 1.57 6.22
N GLY A 96 -11.38 2.37 5.22
CA GLY A 96 -11.06 3.80 5.15
C GLY A 96 -9.82 4.24 4.36
N GLY A 97 -10.07 4.96 3.25
CA GLY A 97 -9.22 6.07 2.80
C GLY A 97 -8.32 5.84 1.59
N SER A 98 -8.61 6.59 0.52
CA SER A 98 -7.79 6.86 -0.67
C SER A 98 -7.61 5.71 -1.69
N GLY A 99 -8.50 5.69 -2.68
CA GLY A 99 -8.35 4.92 -3.93
C GLY A 99 -8.46 3.41 -3.77
N SER A 100 -9.67 2.87 -3.61
CA SER A 100 -9.90 1.43 -3.70
C SER A 100 -9.59 0.96 -5.13
N ARG A 101 -8.39 0.41 -5.36
CA ARG A 101 -8.08 -0.31 -6.59
C ARG A 101 -8.78 -1.66 -6.55
N ILE A 102 -9.82 -1.81 -7.36
CA ILE A 102 -10.52 -3.08 -7.54
C ILE A 102 -9.97 -3.76 -8.78
N VAL A 103 -9.57 -5.03 -8.66
CA VAL A 103 -9.14 -5.86 -9.79
C VAL A 103 -10.26 -6.83 -10.11
N LEU A 104 -10.84 -6.71 -11.31
CA LEU A 104 -11.89 -7.60 -11.81
C LEU A 104 -11.30 -8.54 -12.86
N PRO A 105 -11.32 -9.88 -12.65
CA PRO A 105 -10.91 -10.82 -13.68
C PRO A 105 -11.90 -10.82 -14.85
N VAL A 106 -11.39 -11.05 -16.07
CA VAL A 106 -12.24 -11.14 -17.27
C VAL A 106 -13.03 -12.47 -17.25
N GLY A 107 -14.33 -12.39 -17.49
CA GLY A 107 -15.20 -13.57 -17.60
C GLY A 107 -15.01 -14.31 -18.92
N SER A 108 -15.63 -15.50 -19.05
CA SER A 108 -15.55 -16.35 -20.25
C SER A 108 -16.04 -15.66 -21.54
N GLY A 109 -16.85 -14.60 -21.44
CA GLY A 109 -17.33 -13.79 -22.56
C GLY A 109 -16.49 -12.55 -22.88
N GLY A 110 -15.32 -12.36 -22.26
CA GLY A 110 -14.48 -11.17 -22.50
C GLY A 110 -14.93 -9.89 -21.78
N HIS A 111 -16.03 -9.96 -21.02
CA HIS A 111 -16.57 -8.87 -20.23
C HIS A 111 -16.04 -8.87 -18.79
N TYR A 112 -15.91 -7.69 -18.19
CA TYR A 112 -15.61 -7.52 -16.77
C TYR A 112 -16.92 -7.44 -15.99
N THR A 113 -17.12 -8.34 -15.03
CA THR A 113 -18.34 -8.40 -14.20
C THR A 113 -18.03 -8.27 -12.71
N GLY A 114 -18.96 -7.72 -11.94
CA GLY A 114 -18.84 -7.67 -10.48
C GLY A 114 -20.21 -7.69 -9.77
N LEU A 115 -20.19 -7.70 -8.45
CA LEU A 115 -21.37 -7.54 -7.60
C LEU A 115 -21.46 -6.08 -7.13
N ALA A 116 -22.62 -5.45 -7.34
CA ALA A 116 -22.96 -4.13 -6.84
C ALA A 116 -24.27 -4.19 -6.06
N ALA A 117 -24.64 -3.10 -5.39
CA ALA A 117 -25.94 -2.98 -4.76
C ALA A 117 -26.63 -1.69 -5.21
N ILE A 118 -27.90 -1.80 -5.62
CA ILE A 118 -28.79 -0.65 -5.81
C ILE A 118 -29.79 -0.69 -4.67
N ASN A 119 -29.88 0.38 -3.87
CA ASN A 119 -30.78 0.45 -2.72
C ASN A 119 -30.65 -0.75 -1.76
N GLY A 120 -29.42 -1.26 -1.55
CA GLY A 120 -29.15 -2.41 -0.70
C GLY A 120 -29.46 -3.78 -1.30
N HIS A 121 -29.96 -3.84 -2.54
CA HIS A 121 -30.25 -5.11 -3.22
C HIS A 121 -29.06 -5.52 -4.09
N PRO A 122 -28.49 -6.73 -3.90
CA PRO A 122 -27.35 -7.19 -4.67
C PRO A 122 -27.74 -7.44 -6.14
N ILE A 123 -26.95 -6.90 -7.06
CA ILE A 123 -27.09 -7.09 -8.50
C ILE A 123 -25.73 -7.44 -9.13
N HIS A 124 -25.77 -8.09 -10.29
CA HIS A 124 -24.60 -8.26 -11.14
C HIS A 124 -24.49 -7.09 -12.12
N PHE A 125 -23.30 -6.53 -12.26
CA PHE A 125 -23.02 -5.46 -13.22
C PHE A 125 -21.90 -5.86 -14.18
N VAL A 126 -21.88 -5.21 -15.35
CA VAL A 126 -20.78 -5.25 -16.33
C VAL A 126 -20.08 -3.89 -16.32
N VAL A 127 -18.76 -3.88 -16.41
CA VAL A 127 -17.98 -2.63 -16.54
C VAL A 127 -17.86 -2.28 -18.02
N ASP A 128 -18.38 -1.10 -18.37
CA ASP A 128 -18.09 -0.46 -19.64
C ASP A 128 -16.91 0.51 -19.47
N THR A 129 -15.84 0.27 -20.22
CA THR A 129 -14.61 1.10 -20.17
C THR A 129 -14.65 2.25 -21.18
N GLY A 130 -15.71 2.35 -21.99
CA GLY A 130 -15.91 3.39 -23.00
C GLY A 130 -16.74 4.61 -22.55
N ALA A 131 -17.21 4.64 -21.30
CA ALA A 131 -18.06 5.73 -20.82
C ALA A 131 -17.24 6.92 -20.28
N THR A 132 -17.19 8.02 -21.04
CA THR A 132 -16.46 9.25 -20.64
C THR A 132 -17.33 10.27 -19.87
N LEU A 133 -18.65 10.08 -19.75
CA LEU A 133 -19.53 10.93 -18.93
C LEU A 133 -20.79 10.18 -18.46
N ILE A 134 -21.21 10.40 -17.21
CA ILE A 134 -22.54 10.04 -16.69
C ILE A 134 -23.30 11.35 -16.51
N ALA A 135 -24.50 11.46 -17.10
CA ALA A 135 -25.39 12.62 -17.02
C ALA A 135 -26.49 12.41 -15.97
#